data_AF-A0A932NIY0-F1
#
_entry.id   AF-A0A932NIY0-F1
#
_cell.length_a   1.000
_cell.length_b   1.000
_cell.length_c   1.000
_cell.angle_alpha   90.00
_cell.angle_beta   90.00
_cell.angle_gamma   90.00
#
_symmetry.space_group_name_H-M   'P 1'
#
loop_
_entity.id
_entity.type
_entity.pdbx_description
1 polymer ?
#
loop_
_entity_poly.entity_id
_entity_poly.type
_entity_poly.pdbx_seq_one_letter_code
_entity_poly.pdbx_strand_id
1 'polypeptide(L)'
;KQALAHEVEDALVDAELDKKIRNGDKVTVDWDEAAGALTAKPEPKITNMGGFGLFGMGLAGVTLGGTQLGLALAGAVLIGIGVGYVVASVAYRYAMKKLRKKYRLPEPPKKFSGFNAGVIGGLFGAALGPWLWGMAPIHTAVPSVTLGALGLISLLAVYYTAKGALAMARWLARVVMRRGPPPPKAARRFSRWAKAGLVAAGLALGVTMGGVPYVASQPLQARLGAVVSPELKIHAMPQAFTDEVRLLMEANPVGRDVLEGLRDRGGVVRIPAMLMMVEDEGVGAHYQAMLDHVSIPFDSVKDHGWTMEEFMASPDKQRQLAREYRATLSHELRHAMQYRRSILSPGVILGRAIEFEWEAYLTDHDFVHAELLADPQADIGSEVWGYEAFLDSFDGRLKDIENSGIYKHDSRIDAPFFNDMIARRRADWPRHAAEGYLLLAQRSPARATYYLGKAAAAEAGIQN
;
A
#
# COMPACT_ATOMS: atom_id res chain seq x y z
N LYS A 1 22.06 -14.50 48.56
CA LYS A 1 21.52 -15.77 48.01
C LYS A 1 20.82 -15.57 46.67
N GLN A 2 19.91 -14.61 46.50
CA GLN A 2 19.35 -14.27 45.16
C GLN A 2 20.38 -13.66 44.19
N ALA A 3 21.31 -12.83 44.67
CA ALA A 3 22.41 -12.32 43.83
C ALA A 3 23.41 -13.40 43.37
N LEU A 4 23.58 -14.48 44.16
CA LEU A 4 24.46 -15.59 43.81
C LEU A 4 23.77 -16.62 42.89
N ALA A 5 22.44 -16.56 42.77
CA ALA A 5 21.67 -17.39 41.83
C ALA A 5 21.71 -16.78 40.42
N HIS A 6 21.62 -15.45 40.32
CA HIS A 6 21.75 -14.73 39.05
C HIS A 6 23.14 -14.87 38.40
N GLU A 7 24.23 -14.83 39.19
CA GLU A 7 25.58 -15.00 38.64
C GLU A 7 25.91 -16.44 38.21
N VAL A 8 25.16 -17.44 38.69
CA VAL A 8 25.32 -18.85 38.28
C VAL A 8 24.43 -19.19 37.08
N GLU A 9 23.28 -18.53 36.93
CA GLU A 9 22.43 -18.61 35.73
C GLU A 9 23.11 -18.03 34.49
N ASP A 10 23.78 -16.87 34.62
CA ASP A 10 24.54 -16.27 33.52
C ASP A 10 25.76 -17.13 33.12
N ALA A 11 26.38 -17.85 34.07
CA ALA A 11 27.58 -18.65 33.80
C ALA A 11 27.31 -20.01 33.12
N LEU A 12 26.08 -20.56 33.23
CA LEU A 12 25.74 -21.87 32.66
C LEU A 12 25.14 -21.80 31.25
N VAL A 13 24.55 -20.65 30.86
CA VAL A 13 23.96 -20.44 29.52
C VAL A 13 25.03 -20.11 28.46
N ASP A 14 26.23 -19.72 28.88
CA ASP A 14 27.26 -19.21 27.96
C ASP A 14 27.98 -20.28 27.13
N ALA A 15 28.36 -21.45 27.69
CA ALA A 15 29.32 -22.33 27.02
C ALA A 15 28.81 -23.04 25.75
N GLU A 16 27.53 -23.40 25.68
CA GLU A 16 26.95 -24.07 24.52
C GLU A 16 26.56 -23.08 23.41
N LEU A 17 26.07 -21.90 23.81
CA LEU A 17 25.73 -20.82 22.90
C LEU A 17 27.00 -20.23 22.26
N ASP A 18 28.05 -19.98 23.06
CA ASP A 18 29.35 -19.50 22.56
C ASP A 18 29.97 -20.47 21.57
N LYS A 19 29.86 -21.78 21.82
CA LYS A 19 30.40 -22.80 20.91
C LYS A 19 29.68 -22.80 19.56
N LYS A 20 28.36 -22.60 19.54
CA LYS A 20 27.56 -22.54 18.30
C LYS A 20 27.80 -21.23 17.53
N ILE A 21 27.91 -20.12 18.24
CA ILE A 21 28.25 -18.80 17.66
C ILE A 21 29.67 -18.80 17.09
N ARG A 22 30.68 -19.34 17.81
CA ARG A 22 32.06 -19.46 17.31
C ARG A 22 32.18 -20.35 16.07
N ASN A 23 31.28 -21.32 15.91
CA ASN A 23 31.23 -22.18 14.72
C ASN A 23 30.49 -21.54 13.53
N GLY A 24 29.98 -20.30 13.68
CA GLY A 24 29.29 -19.56 12.62
C GLY A 24 27.87 -20.08 12.33
N ASP A 25 27.30 -20.89 13.21
CA ASP A 25 25.93 -21.37 13.07
C ASP A 25 24.94 -20.30 13.54
N LYS A 26 23.87 -20.06 12.75
CA LYS A 26 22.75 -19.21 13.18
C LYS A 26 21.83 -20.02 14.09
N VAL A 27 21.49 -19.45 15.24
CA VAL A 27 20.66 -20.06 16.27
C VAL A 27 19.56 -19.08 16.67
N THR A 28 18.34 -19.59 16.81
CA THR A 28 17.21 -18.86 17.38
C THR A 28 17.06 -19.28 18.84
N VAL A 29 16.94 -18.31 19.74
CA VAL A 29 16.75 -18.55 21.18
C VAL A 29 15.30 -18.27 21.52
N ASP A 30 14.67 -19.21 22.20
CA ASP A 30 13.24 -19.18 22.54
C ASP A 30 13.03 -19.55 24.01
N TRP A 31 12.12 -18.86 24.70
CA TRP A 31 11.82 -19.14 26.12
C TRP A 31 10.82 -20.28 26.21
N ASP A 32 11.24 -21.42 26.74
CA ASP A 32 10.35 -22.56 26.99
C ASP A 32 9.70 -22.39 28.36
N GLU A 33 8.46 -21.91 28.39
CA GLU A 33 7.70 -21.72 29.63
C GLU A 33 7.47 -23.01 30.41
N ALA A 34 7.38 -24.17 29.74
CA ALA A 34 7.16 -25.45 30.40
C ALA A 34 8.44 -25.95 31.09
N ALA A 35 9.60 -25.64 30.53
CA ALA A 35 10.90 -25.96 31.11
C ALA A 35 11.46 -24.86 32.03
N GLY A 36 10.91 -23.64 31.97
CA GLY A 36 11.42 -22.47 32.68
C GLY A 36 12.85 -22.10 32.26
N ALA A 37 13.22 -22.33 30.99
CA ALA A 37 14.58 -22.16 30.50
C ALA A 37 14.64 -21.64 29.05
N LEU A 38 15.73 -20.93 28.72
CA LEU A 38 16.04 -20.54 27.34
C LEU A 38 16.53 -21.75 26.55
N THR A 39 15.91 -22.03 25.40
CA THR A 39 16.32 -23.10 24.49
C THR A 39 16.84 -22.52 23.18
N ALA A 40 18.04 -22.95 22.75
CA ALA A 40 18.63 -22.51 21.49
C ALA A 40 18.47 -23.59 20.40
N LYS A 41 17.72 -23.27 19.35
CA LYS A 41 17.44 -24.17 18.21
C LYS A 41 18.25 -23.72 16.98
N PRO A 42 19.01 -24.62 16.32
CA PRO A 42 19.75 -24.27 15.10
C PRO A 42 18.80 -24.00 13.94
N GLU A 43 19.05 -22.93 13.18
CA GLU A 43 18.29 -22.67 11.95
C GLU A 43 18.59 -23.77 10.90
N PRO A 44 17.57 -24.27 10.17
CA PRO A 44 17.79 -25.27 9.14
C PRO A 44 18.69 -24.71 8.02
N LYS A 45 19.86 -25.35 7.81
CA LYS A 45 20.79 -25.02 6.71
C LYS A 45 20.12 -25.29 5.36
N ILE A 46 19.74 -24.22 4.65
CA ILE A 46 19.35 -24.29 3.24
C ILE A 46 20.61 -24.66 2.45
N THR A 47 20.70 -25.91 1.99
CA THR A 47 21.81 -26.38 1.19
C THR A 47 21.68 -25.84 -0.24
N ASN A 48 22.71 -25.12 -0.70
CA ASN A 48 22.82 -24.67 -2.08
C ASN A 48 22.89 -25.88 -3.02
N MET A 49 21.78 -26.23 -3.68
CA MET A 49 21.79 -27.20 -4.77
C MET A 49 22.27 -26.54 -6.06
N GLY A 50 23.33 -27.13 -6.62
CA GLY A 50 23.98 -26.74 -7.85
C GLY A 50 23.08 -26.82 -9.10
N GLY A 51 23.47 -26.01 -10.09
CA GLY A 51 22.72 -25.80 -11.32
C GLY A 51 22.63 -27.05 -12.18
N PHE A 52 21.42 -27.62 -12.26
CA PHE A 52 20.91 -28.34 -13.44
C PHE A 52 19.36 -28.50 -13.38
N GLY A 53 18.65 -27.64 -12.64
CA GLY A 53 17.19 -27.74 -12.39
C GLY A 53 16.28 -26.77 -13.18
N LEU A 54 16.82 -26.02 -14.15
CA LEU A 54 16.09 -24.92 -14.82
C LEU A 54 14.98 -25.35 -15.80
N PHE A 55 14.91 -26.62 -16.18
CA PHE A 55 13.86 -27.12 -17.08
C PHE A 55 12.73 -27.90 -16.38
N GLY A 56 12.93 -28.36 -15.14
CA GLY A 56 11.92 -29.12 -14.39
C GLY A 56 10.97 -28.27 -13.54
N MET A 57 11.38 -27.06 -13.13
CA MET A 57 10.60 -26.23 -12.20
C MET A 57 9.41 -25.49 -12.84
N GLY A 58 9.33 -25.41 -14.17
CA GLY A 58 8.26 -24.69 -14.87
C GLY A 58 6.86 -25.32 -14.73
N LEU A 59 6.77 -26.59 -14.32
CA LEU A 59 5.50 -27.32 -14.16
C LEU A 59 5.20 -27.73 -12.71
N ALA A 60 6.21 -27.82 -11.83
CA ALA A 60 6.02 -28.14 -10.41
C ALA A 60 5.81 -26.88 -9.53
N GLY A 61 6.25 -25.69 -9.98
CA GLY A 61 6.15 -24.43 -9.22
C GLY A 61 4.78 -23.76 -9.20
N VAL A 62 3.70 -24.44 -9.63
CA VAL A 62 2.32 -23.92 -9.59
C VAL A 62 1.56 -24.40 -8.34
N THR A 63 2.11 -25.35 -7.58
CA THR A 63 1.51 -25.83 -6.34
C THR A 63 2.29 -25.36 -5.12
N LEU A 64 1.68 -24.40 -4.40
CA LEU A 64 1.97 -23.96 -3.04
C LEU A 64 3.30 -23.20 -2.82
N GLY A 65 3.22 -21.86 -2.79
CA GLY A 65 4.24 -20.97 -2.19
C GLY A 65 5.09 -20.09 -3.12
N GLY A 66 5.00 -20.23 -4.45
CA GLY A 66 5.95 -19.61 -5.40
C GLY A 66 5.40 -18.55 -6.36
N THR A 67 4.25 -17.93 -6.08
CA THR A 67 3.54 -17.08 -7.06
C THR A 67 4.28 -15.80 -7.45
N GLN A 68 5.03 -15.18 -6.53
CA GLN A 68 5.78 -13.95 -6.82
C GLN A 68 6.98 -14.18 -7.76
N LEU A 69 7.74 -15.25 -7.56
CA LEU A 69 8.88 -15.62 -8.41
C LEU A 69 8.44 -16.13 -9.79
N GLY A 70 7.34 -16.89 -9.85
CA GLY A 70 6.78 -17.39 -11.11
C GLY A 70 6.28 -16.27 -12.04
N LEU A 71 5.63 -15.25 -11.48
CA LEU A 71 5.16 -14.08 -12.23
C LEU A 71 6.31 -13.18 -12.70
N ALA A 72 7.32 -12.97 -11.86
CA ALA A 72 8.53 -12.21 -12.24
C ALA A 72 9.29 -12.90 -13.38
N LEU A 73 9.43 -14.23 -13.32
CA LEU A 73 10.04 -15.03 -14.39
C LEU A 73 9.20 -15.01 -15.66
N ALA A 74 7.87 -15.09 -15.58
CA ALA A 74 6.99 -14.97 -16.74
C ALA A 74 7.08 -13.58 -17.38
N GLY A 75 7.12 -12.51 -16.57
CA GLY A 75 7.34 -11.14 -17.03
C GLY A 75 8.70 -10.96 -17.73
N ALA A 76 9.78 -11.49 -17.13
CA ALA A 76 11.11 -11.47 -17.73
C ALA A 76 11.18 -12.24 -19.05
N VAL A 77 10.51 -13.38 -19.16
CA VAL A 77 10.42 -14.16 -20.41
C VAL A 77 9.64 -13.38 -21.48
N LEU A 78 8.53 -12.74 -21.14
CA LEU A 78 7.74 -11.92 -22.08
C LEU A 78 8.51 -10.67 -22.55
N ILE A 79 9.24 -10.00 -21.65
CA ILE A 79 10.15 -8.90 -21.99
C ILE A 79 11.28 -9.42 -22.91
N GLY A 80 11.87 -10.57 -22.60
CA GLY A 80 12.90 -11.20 -23.42
C GLY A 80 12.41 -11.54 -24.83
N ILE A 81 11.20 -12.08 -24.96
CA ILE A 81 10.56 -12.33 -26.27
C ILE A 81 10.31 -11.02 -27.01
N GLY A 82 9.87 -9.97 -26.31
CA GLY A 82 9.64 -8.65 -26.89
C GLY A 82 10.92 -7.99 -27.43
N VAL A 83 11.97 -7.98 -26.62
CA VAL A 83 13.30 -7.47 -27.02
C VAL A 83 13.88 -8.30 -28.16
N GLY A 84 13.80 -9.64 -28.08
CA GLY A 84 14.24 -10.54 -29.14
C GLY A 84 13.52 -10.29 -30.46
N TYR A 85 12.21 -10.04 -30.43
CA TYR A 85 11.42 -9.69 -31.61
C TYR A 85 11.85 -8.35 -32.21
N VAL A 86 12.08 -7.32 -31.39
CA VAL A 86 12.56 -6.00 -31.86
C VAL A 86 13.93 -6.12 -32.51
N VAL A 87 14.88 -6.82 -31.88
CA VAL A 87 16.22 -7.07 -32.42
C VAL A 87 16.15 -7.83 -33.74
N ALA A 88 15.35 -8.90 -33.81
CA ALA A 88 15.13 -9.67 -35.04
C ALA A 88 14.49 -8.81 -36.15
N SER A 89 13.54 -7.92 -35.81
CA SER A 89 12.90 -7.00 -36.76
C SER A 89 13.89 -5.96 -37.31
N VAL A 90 14.79 -5.43 -36.47
CA VAL A 90 15.86 -4.51 -36.89
C VAL A 90 16.87 -5.23 -37.78
N ALA A 91 17.35 -6.40 -37.38
CA ALA A 91 18.27 -7.22 -38.16
C ALA A 91 17.67 -7.61 -39.53
N TYR A 92 16.39 -7.99 -39.56
CA TYR A 92 15.66 -8.29 -40.78
C TYR A 92 15.55 -7.07 -41.70
N ARG A 93 15.22 -5.88 -41.17
CA ARG A 93 15.18 -4.64 -41.97
C ARG A 93 16.55 -4.32 -42.57
N TYR A 94 17.61 -4.52 -41.81
CA TYR A 94 18.98 -4.29 -42.28
C TYR A 94 19.37 -5.28 -43.39
N ALA A 95 19.11 -6.58 -43.19
CA ALA A 95 19.34 -7.62 -44.19
C ALA A 95 18.53 -7.37 -45.47
N MET A 96 17.25 -7.03 -45.33
CA MET A 96 16.38 -6.71 -46.48
C MET A 96 16.81 -5.44 -47.19
N LYS A 97 17.31 -4.41 -46.49
CA LYS A 97 17.88 -3.21 -47.14
C LYS A 97 19.08 -3.57 -48.00
N LYS A 98 19.97 -4.45 -47.51
CA LYS A 98 21.14 -4.94 -48.24
C LYS A 98 20.75 -5.78 -49.47
N LEU A 99 19.81 -6.71 -49.30
CA LEU A 99 19.27 -7.53 -50.41
C LEU A 99 18.54 -6.68 -51.45
N ARG A 100 17.74 -5.69 -51.04
CA ARG A 100 17.07 -4.78 -51.98
C ARG A 100 18.07 -4.00 -52.81
N LYS A 101 19.14 -3.47 -52.20
CA LYS A 101 20.19 -2.75 -52.93
C LYS A 101 20.88 -3.67 -53.94
N LYS A 102 21.14 -4.93 -53.58
CA LYS A 102 21.81 -5.92 -54.44
C LYS A 102 20.93 -6.40 -55.60
N TYR A 103 19.62 -6.54 -55.38
CA TYR A 103 18.69 -7.14 -56.35
C TYR A 103 17.62 -6.18 -56.91
N ARG A 104 17.76 -4.86 -56.67
CA ARG A 104 16.84 -3.79 -57.11
C ARG A 104 15.36 -4.08 -56.81
N LEU A 105 15.07 -4.63 -55.63
CA LEU A 105 13.72 -4.97 -55.20
C LEU A 105 12.94 -3.71 -54.75
N PRO A 106 11.63 -3.61 -55.02
CA PRO A 106 10.80 -2.44 -54.67
C PRO A 106 10.66 -2.24 -53.15
N GLU A 107 10.40 -0.99 -52.73
CA GLU A 107 10.16 -0.68 -51.32
C GLU A 107 8.86 -1.30 -50.82
N PRO A 108 8.84 -1.86 -49.59
CA PRO A 108 7.62 -2.38 -49.00
C PRO A 108 6.66 -1.24 -48.71
N PRO A 109 5.34 -1.47 -48.84
CA PRO A 109 4.35 -0.46 -48.54
C PRO A 109 4.43 -0.02 -47.07
N LYS A 110 4.34 1.29 -46.82
CA LYS A 110 4.41 1.95 -45.48
C LYS A 110 3.44 1.37 -44.42
N LYS A 111 2.47 0.54 -44.80
CA LYS A 111 1.42 -0.02 -43.92
C LYS A 111 1.88 -1.09 -42.93
N PHE A 112 3.13 -1.56 -43.00
CA PHE A 112 3.69 -2.46 -41.99
C PHE A 112 4.00 -1.77 -40.64
N SER A 113 3.87 -0.44 -40.53
CA SER A 113 4.08 0.30 -39.28
C SER A 113 3.05 -0.03 -38.18
N GLY A 114 1.80 -0.33 -38.56
CA GLY A 114 0.73 -0.65 -37.60
C GLY A 114 0.93 -1.99 -36.87
N PHE A 115 1.67 -2.93 -37.47
CA PHE A 115 2.00 -4.21 -36.82
C PHE A 115 2.97 -4.02 -35.64
N ASN A 116 3.94 -3.12 -35.78
CA ASN A 116 4.85 -2.80 -34.67
C ASN A 116 4.13 -2.08 -33.54
N ALA A 117 3.17 -1.20 -33.84
CA ALA A 117 2.37 -0.52 -32.82
C ALA A 117 1.50 -1.51 -32.01
N GLY A 118 0.91 -2.52 -32.67
CA GLY A 118 0.13 -3.56 -32.00
C GLY A 118 0.97 -4.51 -31.15
N VAL A 119 2.16 -4.90 -31.62
CA VAL A 119 3.09 -5.74 -30.86
C VAL A 119 3.71 -4.98 -29.69
N ILE A 120 4.12 -3.72 -29.89
CA ILE A 120 4.63 -2.86 -28.81
C ILE A 120 3.53 -2.58 -27.78
N GLY A 121 2.29 -2.29 -28.21
CA GLY A 121 1.15 -2.10 -27.31
C GLY A 121 0.79 -3.37 -26.53
N GLY A 122 0.87 -4.55 -27.17
CA GLY A 122 0.66 -5.84 -26.51
C GLY A 122 1.77 -6.19 -25.51
N LEU A 123 3.03 -5.89 -25.83
CA LEU A 123 4.17 -6.06 -24.92
C LEU A 123 4.12 -5.07 -23.76
N PHE A 124 3.70 -3.81 -23.99
CA PHE A 124 3.47 -2.84 -22.93
C PHE A 124 2.34 -3.30 -21.99
N GLY A 125 1.23 -3.81 -22.53
CA GLY A 125 0.15 -4.38 -21.73
C GLY A 125 0.56 -5.64 -20.96
N ALA A 126 1.38 -6.50 -21.54
CA ALA A 126 1.89 -7.71 -20.88
C ALA A 126 2.98 -7.42 -19.84
N ALA A 127 3.80 -6.39 -20.02
CA ALA A 127 4.80 -5.94 -19.05
C ALA A 127 4.16 -5.14 -17.90
N LEU A 128 3.09 -4.39 -18.18
CA LEU A 128 2.27 -3.74 -17.14
C LEU A 128 1.35 -4.73 -16.42
N GLY A 129 1.04 -5.89 -16.99
CA GLY A 129 0.16 -6.90 -16.39
C GLY A 129 0.61 -7.32 -14.98
N PRO A 130 1.88 -7.75 -14.77
CA PRO A 130 2.43 -8.06 -13.45
C PRO A 130 2.53 -6.84 -12.52
N TRP A 131 2.75 -5.64 -13.05
CA TRP A 131 2.81 -4.40 -12.26
C TRP A 131 1.42 -3.98 -11.77
N LEU A 132 0.41 -4.09 -12.63
CA LEU A 132 -1.01 -3.93 -12.30
C LEU A 132 -1.52 -5.04 -11.38
N TRP A 133 -0.94 -6.24 -11.45
CA TRP A 133 -1.20 -7.35 -10.53
C TRP A 133 -0.63 -7.07 -9.13
N GLY A 134 0.53 -6.42 -9.04
CA GLY A 134 1.12 -5.96 -7.78
C GLY A 134 0.44 -4.72 -7.17
N MET A 135 -0.40 -4.01 -7.94
CA MET A 135 -1.10 -2.80 -7.51
C MET A 135 -2.60 -2.99 -7.24
N ALA A 136 -3.17 -4.19 -7.39
CA ALA A 136 -4.60 -4.41 -7.25
C ALA A 136 -4.94 -5.51 -6.23
N PRO A 137 -5.40 -5.16 -5.02
CA PRO A 137 -5.96 -6.14 -4.12
C PRO A 137 -7.46 -6.31 -4.40
N ILE A 138 -7.83 -6.73 -5.61
CA ILE A 138 -9.25 -6.98 -5.97
C ILE A 138 -9.36 -8.33 -6.68
N HIS A 139 -9.45 -9.39 -5.88
CA HIS A 139 -9.93 -10.69 -6.34
C HIS A 139 -11.37 -10.84 -5.83
N THR A 140 -12.41 -10.67 -6.65
CA THR A 140 -13.10 -11.84 -7.25
C THR A 140 -14.07 -11.49 -8.39
N ALA A 141 -14.39 -10.22 -8.65
CA ALA A 141 -15.26 -9.83 -9.78
C ALA A 141 -14.50 -9.11 -10.92
N VAL A 142 -13.51 -8.29 -10.56
CA VAL A 142 -12.66 -7.56 -11.51
C VAL A 142 -11.69 -8.48 -12.27
N PRO A 143 -11.12 -9.56 -11.70
CA PRO A 143 -10.24 -10.44 -12.46
C PRO A 143 -10.97 -11.15 -13.60
N SER A 144 -12.24 -11.53 -13.48
CA SER A 144 -12.92 -12.27 -14.56
C SER A 144 -13.12 -11.40 -15.80
N VAL A 145 -13.47 -10.13 -15.61
CA VAL A 145 -13.65 -9.16 -16.71
C VAL A 145 -12.31 -8.63 -17.21
N THR A 146 -11.35 -8.36 -16.31
CA THR A 146 -10.02 -7.86 -16.68
C THR A 146 -9.10 -8.96 -17.23
N LEU A 147 -9.10 -10.19 -16.68
CA LEU A 147 -8.47 -11.38 -17.29
C LEU A 147 -9.24 -11.83 -18.53
N GLY A 148 -10.56 -11.68 -18.57
CA GLY A 148 -11.34 -11.90 -19.79
C GLY A 148 -10.92 -10.94 -20.89
N ALA A 149 -10.79 -9.65 -20.58
CA ALA A 149 -10.35 -8.62 -21.51
C ALA A 149 -8.87 -8.74 -21.87
N LEU A 150 -7.96 -8.96 -20.91
CA LEU A 150 -6.53 -9.16 -21.15
C LEU A 150 -6.25 -10.49 -21.85
N GLY A 151 -6.97 -11.55 -21.50
CA GLY A 151 -6.94 -12.84 -22.17
C GLY A 151 -7.46 -12.72 -23.60
N LEU A 152 -8.56 -11.98 -23.82
CA LEU A 152 -9.07 -11.67 -25.16
C LEU A 152 -8.08 -10.81 -25.96
N ILE A 153 -7.50 -9.77 -25.37
CA ILE A 153 -6.48 -8.92 -26.01
C ILE A 153 -5.24 -9.74 -26.36
N SER A 154 -4.79 -10.63 -25.46
CA SER A 154 -3.65 -11.51 -25.68
C SER A 154 -3.95 -12.56 -26.77
N LEU A 155 -5.13 -13.19 -26.75
CA LEU A 155 -5.59 -14.10 -27.79
C LEU A 155 -5.72 -13.41 -29.15
N LEU A 156 -6.26 -12.18 -29.18
CA LEU A 156 -6.33 -11.36 -30.38
C LEU A 156 -4.92 -11.02 -30.88
N ALA A 157 -4.00 -10.64 -29.99
CA ALA A 157 -2.60 -10.35 -30.33
C ALA A 157 -1.90 -11.59 -30.92
N VAL A 158 -2.04 -12.76 -30.29
CA VAL A 158 -1.51 -14.04 -30.80
C VAL A 158 -2.13 -14.39 -32.15
N TYR A 159 -3.46 -14.30 -32.28
CA TYR A 159 -4.18 -14.57 -33.53
C TYR A 159 -3.70 -13.67 -34.68
N TYR A 160 -3.61 -12.36 -34.46
CA TYR A 160 -3.16 -11.41 -35.47
C TYR A 160 -1.66 -11.56 -35.79
N THR A 161 -0.83 -11.94 -34.81
CA THR A 161 0.59 -12.25 -35.00
C THR A 161 0.78 -13.51 -35.84
N ALA A 162 0.09 -14.61 -35.49
CA ALA A 162 0.12 -15.86 -36.24
C ALA A 162 -0.37 -15.66 -37.68
N LYS A 163 -1.45 -14.89 -37.88
CA LYS A 163 -1.96 -14.53 -39.21
C LYS A 163 -0.95 -13.70 -40.02
N GLY A 164 -0.24 -12.78 -39.36
CA GLY A 164 0.84 -12.00 -39.96
C GLY A 164 2.02 -12.88 -40.39
N ALA A 165 2.47 -13.78 -39.52
CA ALA A 165 3.54 -14.73 -39.79
C ALA A 165 3.19 -15.68 -40.95
N LEU A 166 1.95 -16.18 -41.00
CA LEU A 166 1.48 -17.07 -42.06
C LEU A 166 1.37 -16.35 -43.41
N ALA A 167 0.94 -15.09 -43.41
CA ALA A 167 0.94 -14.24 -44.60
C ALA A 167 2.37 -13.97 -45.10
N MET A 168 3.31 -13.74 -44.18
CA MET A 168 4.72 -13.55 -44.50
C MET A 168 5.37 -14.82 -45.04
N ALA A 169 5.10 -15.99 -44.45
CA ALA A 169 5.60 -17.28 -44.94
C ALA A 169 5.09 -17.58 -46.36
N ARG A 170 3.80 -17.33 -46.63
CA ARG A 170 3.21 -17.47 -47.98
C ARG A 170 3.82 -16.48 -48.98
N TRP A 171 4.14 -15.26 -48.54
CA TRP A 171 4.84 -14.28 -49.36
C TRP A 171 6.26 -14.75 -49.69
N LEU A 172 7.04 -15.19 -48.70
CA LEU A 172 8.39 -15.72 -48.88
C LEU A 172 8.40 -16.95 -49.80
N ALA A 173 7.48 -17.89 -49.60
CA ALA A 173 7.36 -19.07 -50.45
C ALA A 173 7.09 -18.70 -51.92
N ARG A 174 6.26 -17.69 -52.18
CA ARG A 174 6.02 -17.18 -53.55
C ARG A 174 7.21 -16.45 -54.15
N VAL A 175 7.95 -15.69 -53.35
CA VAL A 175 9.19 -15.03 -53.78
C VAL A 175 10.23 -16.09 -54.15
N VAL A 176 10.41 -17.13 -53.34
CA VAL A 176 11.31 -18.26 -53.63
C VAL A 176 10.88 -19.01 -54.89
N MET A 177 9.58 -19.23 -55.09
CA MET A 177 9.02 -19.84 -56.29
C MET A 177 8.96 -18.91 -57.52
N ARG A 178 9.53 -17.71 -57.47
CA ARG A 178 9.52 -16.69 -58.55
C ARG A 178 8.12 -16.31 -59.06
N ARG A 179 7.06 -16.51 -58.26
CA ARG A 179 5.66 -16.21 -58.64
C ARG A 179 5.22 -14.77 -58.33
N GLY A 180 6.14 -13.92 -57.86
CA GLY A 180 5.86 -12.53 -57.47
C GLY A 180 5.02 -12.41 -56.18
N PRO A 181 4.92 -11.19 -55.60
CA PRO A 181 4.06 -10.95 -54.44
C PRO A 181 2.58 -11.13 -54.81
N PRO A 182 1.72 -11.63 -53.90
CA PRO A 182 0.29 -11.64 -54.13
C PRO A 182 -0.22 -10.21 -54.40
N PRO A 183 -1.19 -10.03 -55.32
CA PRO A 183 -1.82 -8.74 -55.52
C PRO A 183 -2.42 -8.27 -54.18
N PRO A 184 -2.24 -6.99 -53.80
CA PRO A 184 -2.72 -6.48 -52.53
C PRO A 184 -4.25 -6.60 -52.50
N LYS A 185 -4.78 -7.47 -51.65
CA LYS A 185 -6.21 -7.45 -51.35
C LYS A 185 -6.51 -6.15 -50.63
N ALA A 186 -7.53 -5.42 -51.10
CA ALA A 186 -7.98 -4.20 -50.42
C ALA A 186 -8.24 -4.52 -48.94
N ALA A 187 -7.59 -3.78 -48.04
CA ALA A 187 -7.80 -3.95 -46.61
C ALA A 187 -9.30 -3.74 -46.34
N ARG A 188 -10.00 -4.78 -45.87
CA ARG A 188 -11.39 -4.63 -45.42
C ARG A 188 -11.39 -3.55 -44.35
N ARG A 189 -12.02 -2.42 -44.64
CA ARG A 189 -12.24 -1.35 -43.66
C ARG A 189 -12.87 -2.00 -42.43
N PHE A 190 -12.31 -1.78 -41.25
CA PHE A 190 -12.99 -2.13 -39.99
C PHE A 190 -14.41 -1.58 -40.08
N SER A 191 -15.41 -2.44 -39.91
CA SER A 191 -16.81 -2.02 -39.96
C SER A 191 -17.04 -0.96 -38.89
N ARG A 192 -17.95 -0.01 -39.15
CA ARG A 192 -18.33 1.00 -38.15
C ARG A 192 -18.72 0.34 -36.83
N TRP A 193 -19.36 -0.83 -36.90
CA TRP A 193 -19.73 -1.67 -35.77
C TRP A 193 -18.53 -2.21 -34.96
N ALA A 194 -17.45 -2.65 -35.61
CA ALA A 194 -16.28 -3.13 -34.89
C ALA A 194 -15.53 -2.00 -34.16
N LYS A 195 -15.54 -0.79 -34.71
CA LYS A 195 -15.00 0.40 -34.03
C LYS A 195 -15.88 0.81 -32.85
N ALA A 196 -17.19 0.84 -33.05
CA ALA A 196 -18.15 1.15 -31.99
C ALA A 196 -18.07 0.13 -30.85
N GLY A 197 -17.94 -1.17 -31.16
CA GLY A 197 -17.75 -2.22 -30.17
C GLY A 197 -16.46 -2.05 -29.35
N LEU A 198 -15.36 -1.62 -29.98
CA LEU A 198 -14.09 -1.38 -29.30
C LEU A 198 -14.15 -0.16 -28.37
N VAL A 199 -14.82 0.91 -28.79
CA VAL A 199 -15.06 2.11 -27.97
C VAL A 199 -16.02 1.79 -26.82
N ALA A 200 -17.11 1.06 -27.07
CA ALA A 200 -18.06 0.63 -26.04
C ALA A 200 -17.41 -0.31 -25.03
N ALA A 201 -16.55 -1.23 -25.46
CA ALA A 201 -15.76 -2.08 -24.57
C ALA A 201 -14.79 -1.25 -23.72
N GLY A 202 -14.11 -0.26 -24.30
CA GLY A 202 -13.23 0.66 -23.57
C GLY A 202 -13.98 1.51 -22.54
N LEU A 203 -15.17 2.01 -22.88
CA LEU A 203 -16.05 2.75 -21.97
C LEU A 203 -16.61 1.85 -20.86
N ALA A 204 -17.07 0.64 -21.19
CA ALA A 204 -17.55 -0.32 -20.21
C ALA A 204 -16.44 -0.73 -19.23
N LEU A 205 -15.20 -0.92 -19.72
CA LEU A 205 -14.03 -1.13 -18.87
C LEU A 205 -13.76 0.09 -17.98
N GLY A 206 -13.82 1.30 -18.53
CA GLY A 206 -13.63 2.54 -17.78
C GLY A 206 -14.69 2.75 -16.68
N VAL A 207 -15.96 2.44 -16.96
CA VAL A 207 -17.07 2.52 -15.99
C VAL A 207 -16.99 1.40 -14.96
N THR A 208 -16.58 0.19 -15.32
CA THR A 208 -16.40 -0.90 -14.34
C THR A 208 -15.15 -0.69 -13.48
N MET A 209 -14.05 -0.19 -14.02
CA MET A 209 -12.86 0.13 -13.23
C MET A 209 -13.01 1.42 -12.40
N GLY A 210 -13.79 2.40 -12.87
CA GLY A 210 -14.07 3.64 -12.12
C GLY A 210 -15.30 3.56 -11.20
N GLY A 211 -16.15 2.54 -11.36
CA GLY A 211 -17.50 2.50 -10.79
C GLY A 211 -17.90 1.20 -10.09
N VAL A 212 -17.01 0.19 -9.94
CA VAL A 212 -17.26 -0.85 -8.93
C VAL A 212 -17.25 -0.14 -7.57
N PRO A 213 -18.41 0.04 -6.92
CA PRO A 213 -18.61 1.16 -6.03
C PRO A 213 -17.96 0.89 -4.68
N TYR A 214 -17.36 1.93 -4.13
CA TYR A 214 -17.06 2.15 -2.71
C TYR A 214 -18.00 1.42 -1.73
N VAL A 215 -19.30 1.32 -2.03
CA VAL A 215 -20.32 0.64 -1.19
C VAL A 215 -20.12 -0.88 -1.08
N ALA A 216 -19.50 -1.54 -2.06
CA ALA A 216 -19.17 -2.96 -2.01
C ALA A 216 -17.72 -3.23 -1.56
N SER A 217 -16.93 -2.18 -1.29
CA SER A 217 -15.49 -2.29 -1.03
C SER A 217 -15.20 -2.96 0.31
N GLN A 218 -15.86 -2.56 1.40
CA GLN A 218 -15.54 -3.11 2.73
C GLN A 218 -15.82 -4.61 2.84
N PRO A 219 -16.99 -5.13 2.43
CA PRO A 219 -17.25 -6.57 2.47
C PRO A 219 -16.33 -7.36 1.53
N LEU A 220 -15.93 -6.78 0.39
CA LEU A 220 -15.01 -7.42 -0.55
C LEU A 220 -13.57 -7.44 0.01
N GLN A 221 -13.14 -6.35 0.65
CA GLN A 221 -11.83 -6.26 1.31
C GLN A 221 -11.74 -7.20 2.51
N ALA A 222 -12.77 -7.29 3.35
CA ALA A 222 -12.82 -8.27 4.44
C ALA A 222 -12.75 -9.71 3.91
N ARG A 223 -13.49 -10.03 2.85
CA ARG A 223 -13.40 -11.33 2.17
C ARG A 223 -12.03 -11.59 1.57
N LEU A 224 -11.40 -10.58 0.98
CA LEU A 224 -10.06 -10.72 0.42
C LEU A 224 -9.02 -10.93 1.51
N GLY A 225 -9.09 -10.15 2.60
CA GLY A 225 -8.24 -10.32 3.78
C GLY A 225 -8.36 -11.74 4.33
N ALA A 226 -9.59 -12.25 4.49
CA ALA A 226 -9.83 -13.62 4.93
C ALA A 226 -9.33 -14.71 3.95
N VAL A 227 -9.08 -14.38 2.68
CA VAL A 227 -8.51 -15.32 1.69
C VAL A 227 -6.98 -15.24 1.67
N VAL A 228 -6.42 -14.03 1.78
CA VAL A 228 -4.98 -13.78 1.71
C VAL A 228 -4.29 -14.16 3.02
N SER A 229 -4.97 -13.92 4.14
CA SER A 229 -4.51 -14.18 5.49
C SER A 229 -5.67 -14.75 6.33
N PRO A 230 -6.06 -16.02 6.12
CA PRO A 230 -7.19 -16.64 6.81
C PRO A 230 -7.05 -16.68 8.34
N GLU A 231 -5.83 -16.58 8.86
CA GLU A 231 -5.51 -16.38 10.26
C GLU A 231 -6.01 -15.03 10.79
N LEU A 232 -5.90 -13.96 9.99
CA LEU A 232 -6.42 -12.64 10.33
C LEU A 232 -7.94 -12.66 10.16
N LYS A 233 -8.66 -12.90 11.26
CA LYS A 233 -10.12 -12.74 11.29
C LYS A 233 -10.46 -11.26 11.11
N ILE A 234 -10.84 -10.90 9.88
CA ILE A 234 -11.16 -9.52 9.49
C ILE A 234 -12.68 -9.38 9.34
N HIS A 235 -13.25 -8.39 10.02
CA HIS A 235 -14.67 -8.07 9.98
C HIS A 235 -14.87 -6.67 9.41
N ALA A 236 -15.74 -6.50 8.42
CA ALA A 236 -16.14 -5.16 7.98
C ALA A 236 -16.98 -4.51 9.07
N MET A 237 -16.63 -3.28 9.47
CA MET A 237 -17.41 -2.53 10.44
C MET A 237 -18.77 -2.16 9.86
N PRO A 238 -19.83 -2.06 10.67
CA PRO A 238 -21.12 -1.60 10.18
C PRO A 238 -21.03 -0.16 9.69
N GLN A 239 -21.86 0.20 8.69
CA GLN A 239 -21.89 1.55 8.14
C GLN A 239 -22.13 2.63 9.21
N ALA A 240 -22.92 2.31 10.25
CA ALA A 240 -23.19 3.20 11.38
C ALA A 240 -21.91 3.66 12.10
N PHE A 241 -20.88 2.80 12.19
CA PHE A 241 -19.58 3.19 12.73
C PHE A 241 -18.91 4.24 11.83
N THR A 242 -18.84 3.99 10.52
CA THR A 242 -18.25 4.93 9.56
C THR A 242 -19.00 6.27 9.55
N ASP A 243 -20.32 6.25 9.71
CA ASP A 243 -21.16 7.44 9.81
C ASP A 243 -20.87 8.24 11.09
N GLU A 244 -20.71 7.59 12.25
CA GLU A 244 -20.31 8.28 13.48
C GLU A 244 -18.90 8.88 13.34
N VAL A 245 -17.93 8.17 12.75
CA VAL A 245 -16.59 8.72 12.49
C VAL A 245 -16.68 10.00 11.66
N ARG A 246 -17.49 9.98 10.59
CA ARG A 246 -17.73 11.17 9.78
C ARG A 246 -18.31 12.32 10.61
N LEU A 247 -19.32 12.07 11.43
CA LEU A 247 -19.94 13.10 12.28
C LEU A 247 -18.95 13.69 13.27
N LEU A 248 -18.09 12.87 13.88
CA LEU A 248 -17.04 13.32 14.78
C LEU A 248 -16.02 14.20 14.06
N MET A 249 -15.60 13.81 12.86
CA MET A 249 -14.71 14.62 12.03
C MET A 249 -15.38 15.93 11.58
N GLU A 250 -16.67 15.94 11.25
CA GLU A 250 -17.40 17.14 10.83
C GLU A 250 -17.55 18.16 11.98
N ALA A 251 -17.66 17.68 13.23
CA ALA A 251 -17.78 18.52 14.42
C ALA A 251 -16.47 19.24 14.79
N ASN A 252 -15.32 18.67 14.43
CA ASN A 252 -14.00 19.21 14.76
C ASN A 252 -13.38 19.96 13.55
N PRO A 253 -12.83 21.19 13.70
CA PRO A 253 -12.22 21.91 12.58
C PRO A 253 -11.07 21.18 11.90
N VAL A 254 -10.24 20.44 12.66
CA VAL A 254 -9.14 19.62 12.13
C VAL A 254 -9.70 18.40 11.39
N GLY A 255 -10.71 17.75 11.95
CA GLY A 255 -11.43 16.66 11.29
C GLY A 255 -12.04 17.08 9.95
N ARG A 256 -12.60 18.30 9.85
CA ARG A 256 -13.11 18.85 8.60
C ARG A 256 -12.03 19.03 7.54
N ASP A 257 -10.83 19.48 7.90
CA ASP A 257 -9.69 19.57 6.98
C ASP A 257 -9.30 18.19 6.43
N VAL A 258 -9.25 17.17 7.31
CA VAL A 258 -8.99 15.79 6.90
C VAL A 258 -10.06 15.29 5.92
N LEU A 259 -11.35 15.47 6.24
CA LEU A 259 -12.44 15.06 5.35
C LEU A 259 -12.41 15.77 4.00
N GLU A 260 -12.06 17.05 3.98
CA GLU A 260 -11.91 17.81 2.74
C GLU A 260 -10.77 17.24 1.88
N GLY A 261 -9.66 16.87 2.51
CA GLY A 261 -8.57 16.17 1.84
C GLY A 261 -8.94 14.79 1.30
N LEU A 262 -9.98 14.15 1.84
CA LEU A 262 -10.53 12.87 1.36
C LEU A 262 -11.63 13.04 0.29
N ARG A 263 -11.97 14.27 -0.09
CA ARG A 263 -12.96 14.56 -1.14
C ARG A 263 -12.40 14.19 -2.51
N ASP A 264 -13.17 13.42 -3.27
CA ASP A 264 -12.83 13.07 -4.64
C ASP A 264 -13.10 14.23 -5.63
N ARG A 265 -12.72 14.04 -6.90
CA ARG A 265 -12.95 15.04 -7.96
C ARG A 265 -14.43 15.32 -8.25
N GLY A 266 -15.32 14.42 -7.83
CA GLY A 266 -16.77 14.59 -7.92
C GLY A 266 -17.37 15.34 -6.72
N GLY A 267 -16.54 15.77 -5.78
CA GLY A 267 -16.98 16.46 -4.58
C GLY A 267 -17.48 15.53 -3.47
N VAL A 268 -17.28 14.21 -3.59
CA VAL A 268 -17.77 13.23 -2.60
C VAL A 268 -16.64 12.88 -1.64
N VAL A 269 -16.87 13.02 -0.33
CA VAL A 269 -15.94 12.58 0.71
C VAL A 269 -15.94 11.05 0.75
N ARG A 270 -14.77 10.44 0.54
CA ARG A 270 -14.61 8.98 0.56
C ARG A 270 -13.79 8.55 1.76
N ILE A 271 -14.42 8.21 2.87
CA ILE A 271 -13.71 7.68 4.05
C ILE A 271 -13.20 6.26 3.73
N PRO A 272 -11.96 5.88 4.01
CA PRO A 272 -11.49 4.49 3.86
C PRO A 272 -12.46 3.47 4.48
N ALA A 273 -12.38 2.22 4.01
CA ALA A 273 -13.15 1.15 4.64
C ALA A 273 -12.76 1.02 6.12
N MET A 274 -13.73 0.79 7.01
CA MET A 274 -13.45 0.54 8.42
C MET A 274 -13.52 -0.96 8.65
N LEU A 275 -12.41 -1.56 9.09
CA LEU A 275 -12.30 -3.00 9.34
C LEU A 275 -11.89 -3.24 10.79
N MET A 276 -12.32 -4.37 11.35
CA MET A 276 -11.86 -4.87 12.64
C MET A 276 -11.00 -6.11 12.44
N MET A 277 -9.85 -6.16 13.12
CA MET A 277 -8.86 -7.24 13.00
C MET A 277 -8.62 -7.91 14.35
N VAL A 278 -8.68 -9.24 14.41
CA VAL A 278 -8.58 -10.02 15.66
C VAL A 278 -7.14 -10.31 16.11
N GLU A 279 -6.17 -10.25 15.21
CA GLU A 279 -4.77 -10.67 15.45
C GLU A 279 -3.76 -9.61 14.99
N ASP A 280 -4.04 -8.33 15.29
CA ASP A 280 -2.99 -7.32 15.18
C ASP A 280 -2.31 -7.21 16.55
N GLU A 281 -1.04 -7.57 16.66
CA GLU A 281 -0.16 -7.18 17.79
C GLU A 281 0.13 -5.66 17.78
N GLY A 282 -0.77 -4.87 17.19
CA GLY A 282 -0.63 -3.46 16.92
C GLY A 282 -1.22 -2.59 18.02
N VAL A 283 -0.55 -1.50 18.33
CA VAL A 283 -1.02 -0.48 19.27
C VAL A 283 -1.98 0.46 18.53
N GLY A 284 -3.28 0.15 18.55
CA GLY A 284 -4.34 1.05 18.07
C GLY A 284 -4.77 0.84 16.61
N ALA A 285 -5.59 1.76 16.12
CA ALA A 285 -6.10 1.72 14.74
C ALA A 285 -4.98 2.01 13.73
N HIS A 286 -5.07 1.46 12.51
CA HIS A 286 -4.01 1.61 11.49
C HIS A 286 -4.56 1.68 10.06
N TYR A 287 -4.11 2.65 9.26
CA TYR A 287 -4.45 2.81 7.85
C TYR A 287 -3.56 1.96 6.94
N GLN A 288 -4.17 1.09 6.15
CA GLN A 288 -3.49 0.29 5.13
C GLN A 288 -3.72 0.85 3.73
N ALA A 289 -2.70 1.55 3.22
CA ALA A 289 -2.72 2.24 1.94
C ALA A 289 -3.09 1.36 0.74
N MET A 290 -2.55 0.13 0.66
CA MET A 290 -2.80 -0.77 -0.48
C MET A 290 -4.29 -1.09 -0.65
N LEU A 291 -4.99 -1.26 0.47
CA LEU A 291 -6.38 -1.68 0.51
C LEU A 291 -7.34 -0.50 0.77
N ASP A 292 -6.84 0.71 1.04
CA ASP A 292 -7.62 1.90 1.42
C ASP A 292 -8.63 1.60 2.55
N HIS A 293 -8.11 1.07 3.67
CA HIS A 293 -8.90 0.81 4.88
C HIS A 293 -8.18 1.25 6.15
N VAL A 294 -8.95 1.51 7.20
CA VAL A 294 -8.48 1.67 8.57
C VAL A 294 -8.89 0.41 9.35
N SER A 295 -7.90 -0.28 9.90
CA SER A 295 -8.07 -1.42 10.77
C SER A 295 -8.16 -0.97 12.21
N ILE A 296 -9.09 -1.55 12.96
CA ILE A 296 -9.26 -1.33 14.39
C ILE A 296 -9.01 -2.67 15.08
N PRO A 297 -8.11 -2.73 16.07
CA PRO A 297 -7.82 -3.98 16.75
C PRO A 297 -9.04 -4.44 17.55
N PHE A 298 -9.31 -5.75 17.53
CA PHE A 298 -10.41 -6.34 18.30
C PHE A 298 -10.17 -6.26 19.82
N ASP A 299 -8.91 -6.14 20.25
CA ASP A 299 -8.60 -5.97 21.67
C ASP A 299 -9.24 -4.72 22.26
N SER A 300 -9.43 -3.65 21.47
CA SER A 300 -10.20 -2.47 21.87
C SER A 300 -11.66 -2.78 22.22
N VAL A 301 -12.24 -3.84 21.66
CA VAL A 301 -13.60 -4.29 22.01
C VAL A 301 -13.56 -5.18 23.26
N LYS A 302 -12.53 -6.01 23.39
CA LYS A 302 -12.34 -6.87 24.57
C LYS A 302 -12.05 -6.08 25.83
N ASP A 303 -11.32 -4.96 25.73
CA ASP A 303 -10.98 -4.08 26.85
C ASP A 303 -12.23 -3.51 27.54
N HIS A 304 -13.34 -3.39 26.79
CA HIS A 304 -14.65 -3.01 27.32
C HIS A 304 -15.48 -4.19 27.83
N GLY A 305 -14.95 -5.40 27.79
CA GLY A 305 -15.63 -6.64 28.14
C GLY A 305 -16.72 -7.05 27.13
N TRP A 306 -16.66 -6.55 25.89
CA TRP A 306 -17.64 -6.86 24.85
C TRP A 306 -17.18 -8.04 24.00
N THR A 307 -18.12 -8.83 23.50
CA THR A 307 -17.84 -9.80 22.43
C THR A 307 -17.93 -9.12 21.06
N MET A 308 -17.30 -9.73 20.04
CA MET A 308 -17.44 -9.27 18.65
C MET A 308 -18.92 -9.23 18.23
N GLU A 309 -19.69 -10.28 18.55
CA GLU A 309 -21.09 -10.37 18.19
C GLU A 309 -21.92 -9.24 18.82
N GLU A 310 -21.72 -8.98 20.11
CA GLU A 310 -22.39 -7.89 20.81
C GLU A 310 -22.01 -6.51 20.25
N PHE A 311 -20.73 -6.29 19.97
CA PHE A 311 -20.25 -5.03 19.40
C PHE A 311 -20.84 -4.79 18.02
N MET A 312 -20.80 -5.80 17.15
CA MET A 312 -21.34 -5.74 15.79
C MET A 312 -22.86 -5.53 15.77
N ALA A 313 -23.56 -6.04 16.77
CA ALA A 313 -25.01 -5.88 16.91
C ALA A 313 -25.46 -4.56 17.58
N SER A 314 -24.55 -3.81 18.21
CA SER A 314 -24.89 -2.62 19.01
C SER A 314 -24.36 -1.31 18.42
N PRO A 315 -25.22 -0.47 17.81
CA PRO A 315 -24.83 0.85 17.35
C PRO A 315 -24.30 1.76 18.47
N ASP A 316 -24.74 1.57 19.71
CA ASP A 316 -24.28 2.38 20.84
C ASP A 316 -22.82 2.06 21.21
N LYS A 317 -22.46 0.77 21.24
CA LYS A 317 -21.07 0.33 21.45
C LYS A 317 -20.15 0.83 20.32
N GLN A 318 -20.63 0.79 19.08
CA GLN A 318 -19.91 1.32 17.92
C GLN A 318 -19.67 2.82 18.04
N ARG A 319 -20.69 3.59 18.44
CA ARG A 319 -20.56 5.04 18.65
C ARG A 319 -19.62 5.37 19.80
N GLN A 320 -19.69 4.61 20.88
CA GLN A 320 -18.78 4.75 22.02
C GLN A 320 -17.33 4.54 21.57
N LEU A 321 -17.02 3.41 20.90
CA LEU A 321 -15.67 3.13 20.42
C LEU A 321 -15.17 4.19 19.43
N ALA A 322 -16.02 4.63 18.49
CA ALA A 322 -15.66 5.69 17.55
C ALA A 322 -15.29 7.01 18.25
N ARG A 323 -15.97 7.35 19.36
CA ARG A 323 -15.66 8.53 20.17
C ARG A 323 -14.35 8.37 20.92
N GLU A 324 -14.10 7.23 21.51
CA GLU A 324 -12.84 6.97 22.22
C GLU A 324 -11.64 7.03 21.27
N TYR A 325 -11.82 6.53 20.04
CA TYR A 325 -10.77 6.48 19.02
C TYR A 325 -10.72 7.72 18.13
N ARG A 326 -11.54 8.76 18.35
CA ARG A 326 -11.72 9.84 17.36
C ARG A 326 -10.44 10.56 16.97
N ALA A 327 -9.52 10.77 17.91
CA ALA A 327 -8.24 11.44 17.63
C ALA A 327 -7.30 10.52 16.82
N THR A 328 -7.18 9.24 17.23
CA THR A 328 -6.52 8.18 16.45
C THR A 328 -7.15 7.98 15.06
N LEU A 329 -8.48 8.05 14.93
CA LEU A 329 -9.15 7.95 13.63
C LEU A 329 -8.82 9.17 12.77
N SER A 330 -8.69 10.37 13.34
CA SER A 330 -8.20 11.54 12.61
C SER A 330 -6.77 11.33 12.09
N HIS A 331 -5.90 10.73 12.91
CA HIS A 331 -4.54 10.32 12.54
C HIS A 331 -4.56 9.36 11.34
N GLU A 332 -5.31 8.27 11.43
CA GLU A 332 -5.38 7.28 10.34
C GLU A 332 -6.00 7.84 9.06
N LEU A 333 -7.00 8.72 9.19
CA LEU A 333 -7.60 9.41 8.04
C LEU A 333 -6.64 10.43 7.42
N ARG A 334 -5.71 11.01 8.19
CA ARG A 334 -4.62 11.83 7.64
C ARG A 334 -3.70 11.00 6.76
N HIS A 335 -3.36 9.77 7.15
CA HIS A 335 -2.60 8.86 6.28
C HIS A 335 -3.33 8.56 4.97
N ALA A 336 -4.64 8.30 5.04
CA ALA A 336 -5.45 8.10 3.84
C ALA A 336 -5.44 9.33 2.92
N MET A 337 -5.50 10.52 3.50
CA MET A 337 -5.40 11.76 2.75
C MET A 337 -4.04 11.94 2.10
N GLN A 338 -2.94 11.76 2.84
CA GLN A 338 -1.58 11.86 2.33
C GLN A 338 -1.34 10.89 1.18
N TYR A 339 -1.83 9.65 1.31
CA TYR A 339 -1.75 8.64 0.27
C TYR A 339 -2.41 9.06 -1.04
N ARG A 340 -3.58 9.69 -0.94
CA ARG A 340 -4.33 10.20 -2.11
C ARG A 340 -3.70 11.44 -2.72
N ARG A 341 -2.94 12.22 -1.95
CA ARG A 341 -2.20 13.41 -2.41
C ARG A 341 -0.87 13.08 -3.11
N SER A 342 -0.39 11.82 -3.10
CA SER A 342 0.90 11.46 -3.71
C SER A 342 1.02 11.93 -5.17
N ILE A 343 1.99 12.82 -5.39
CA ILE A 343 2.19 13.56 -6.66
C ILE A 343 2.77 12.65 -7.76
N LEU A 344 3.54 11.63 -7.38
CA LEU A 344 4.16 10.70 -8.33
C LEU A 344 3.11 9.78 -8.97
N SER A 345 2.19 9.28 -8.14
CA SER A 345 0.99 8.57 -8.56
C SER A 345 0.05 8.43 -7.35
N PRO A 346 -1.25 8.76 -7.47
CA PRO A 346 -2.21 8.42 -6.42
C PRO A 346 -2.13 6.93 -6.10
N GLY A 347 -1.85 6.60 -4.85
CA GLY A 347 -1.68 5.21 -4.44
C GLY A 347 -0.24 4.65 -4.48
N VAL A 348 0.77 5.50 -4.65
CA VAL A 348 2.18 5.08 -4.55
C VAL A 348 2.86 5.87 -3.45
N ILE A 349 3.20 5.17 -2.35
CA ILE A 349 4.15 5.64 -1.34
C ILE A 349 5.51 5.06 -1.73
N LEU A 350 6.51 5.92 -1.91
CA LEU A 350 7.90 5.48 -1.92
C LEU A 350 8.45 5.61 -0.50
N GLY A 351 8.33 4.55 0.30
CA GLY A 351 8.93 4.44 1.64
C GLY A 351 8.01 4.84 2.80
N ARG A 352 8.19 4.22 3.98
CA ARG A 352 7.49 4.62 5.22
C ARG A 352 8.14 5.90 5.75
N ALA A 353 8.06 6.97 4.97
CA ALA A 353 8.75 8.20 5.30
C ALA A 353 8.19 8.73 6.62
N ILE A 354 9.08 8.93 7.59
CA ILE A 354 8.80 9.52 8.91
C ILE A 354 7.98 10.82 8.81
N GLU A 355 8.07 11.54 7.69
CA GLU A 355 7.26 12.72 7.36
C GLU A 355 5.74 12.45 7.43
N PHE A 356 5.29 11.28 6.95
CA PHE A 356 3.86 10.92 6.94
C PHE A 356 3.32 10.81 8.35
N GLU A 357 4.08 10.13 9.21
CA GLU A 357 3.77 9.89 10.62
C GLU A 357 3.80 11.18 11.42
N TRP A 358 4.80 12.05 11.19
CA TRP A 358 4.88 13.34 11.89
C TRP A 358 3.65 14.21 11.61
N GLU A 359 3.20 14.31 10.35
CA GLU A 359 1.98 15.07 10.02
C GLU A 359 0.71 14.41 10.61
N ALA A 360 0.64 13.08 10.68
CA ALA A 360 -0.49 12.38 11.30
C ALA A 360 -0.52 12.57 12.83
N TYR A 361 0.62 12.48 13.53
CA TYR A 361 0.72 12.78 14.96
C TYR A 361 0.44 14.25 15.29
N LEU A 362 0.85 15.17 14.42
CA LEU A 362 0.45 16.57 14.51
C LEU A 362 -1.05 16.75 14.38
N THR A 363 -1.68 16.01 13.46
CA THR A 363 -3.14 16.05 13.26
C THR A 363 -3.88 15.55 14.49
N ASP A 364 -3.43 14.45 15.10
CA ASP A 364 -3.97 13.94 16.37
C ASP A 364 -3.91 14.99 17.48
N HIS A 365 -2.72 15.57 17.68
CA HIS A 365 -2.52 16.64 18.66
C HIS A 365 -3.43 17.85 18.41
N ASP A 366 -3.51 18.32 17.17
CA ASP A 366 -4.34 19.47 16.80
C ASP A 366 -5.83 19.16 16.94
N PHE A 367 -6.23 17.92 16.68
CA PHE A 367 -7.60 17.46 16.87
C PHE A 367 -8.00 17.57 18.35
N VAL A 368 -7.19 17.01 19.26
CA VAL A 368 -7.40 17.11 20.71
C VAL A 368 -7.39 18.56 21.19
N HIS A 369 -6.45 19.36 20.69
CA HIS A 369 -6.38 20.79 21.00
C HIS A 369 -7.70 21.51 20.65
N ALA A 370 -8.23 21.25 19.45
CA ALA A 370 -9.47 21.86 18.98
C ALA A 370 -10.69 21.45 19.81
N GLU A 371 -10.72 20.22 20.33
CA GLU A 371 -11.79 19.78 21.24
C GLU A 371 -11.71 20.52 22.58
N LEU A 372 -10.52 20.60 23.18
CA LEU A 372 -10.32 21.33 24.43
C LEU A 372 -10.61 22.81 24.28
N LEU A 373 -10.30 23.41 23.12
CA LEU A 373 -10.61 24.80 22.83
C LEU A 373 -12.13 25.05 22.77
N ALA A 374 -12.89 24.09 22.23
CA ALA A 374 -14.35 24.16 22.19
C ALA A 374 -14.99 23.89 23.56
N ASP A 375 -14.46 22.92 24.31
CA ASP A 375 -14.86 22.59 25.67
C ASP A 375 -13.64 22.07 26.46
N PRO A 376 -13.11 22.86 27.41
CA PRO A 376 -11.98 22.42 28.25
C PRO A 376 -12.26 21.14 29.07
N GLN A 377 -13.54 20.80 29.27
CA GLN A 377 -13.97 19.60 29.98
C GLN A 377 -14.23 18.40 29.05
N ALA A 378 -14.04 18.52 27.74
CA ALA A 378 -14.26 17.44 26.77
C ALA A 378 -13.54 16.14 27.18
N ASP A 379 -14.21 14.99 27.06
CA ASP A 379 -13.61 13.71 27.45
C ASP A 379 -12.59 13.21 26.41
N ILE A 380 -11.33 13.58 26.57
CA ILE A 380 -10.21 13.18 25.70
C ILE A 380 -9.53 11.87 26.15
N GLY A 381 -10.14 11.09 27.04
CA GLY A 381 -9.67 9.74 27.41
C GLY A 381 -8.19 9.67 27.83
N SER A 382 -7.46 8.69 27.31
CA SER A 382 -6.02 8.50 27.53
C SER A 382 -5.13 9.54 26.82
N GLU A 383 -5.67 10.32 25.90
CA GLU A 383 -4.90 11.27 25.08
C GLU A 383 -4.36 12.46 25.86
N VAL A 384 -4.84 12.71 27.09
CA VAL A 384 -4.33 13.79 27.95
C VAL A 384 -2.81 13.71 28.10
N TRP A 385 -2.26 12.51 28.30
CA TRP A 385 -0.83 12.31 28.50
C TRP A 385 -0.04 12.57 27.21
N GLY A 386 -0.52 12.05 26.08
CA GLY A 386 0.11 12.30 24.77
C GLY A 386 0.08 13.78 24.41
N TYR A 387 -1.04 14.45 24.69
CA TYR A 387 -1.22 15.88 24.49
C TYR A 387 -0.29 16.71 25.38
N GLU A 388 -0.26 16.48 26.70
CA GLU A 388 0.67 17.18 27.63
C GLU A 388 2.13 16.98 27.22
N ALA A 389 2.54 15.75 26.88
CA ALA A 389 3.91 15.44 26.45
C ALA A 389 4.31 16.18 25.16
N PHE A 390 3.38 16.34 24.21
CA PHE A 390 3.63 17.10 22.99
C PHE A 390 3.83 18.59 23.30
N LEU A 391 3.00 19.17 24.18
CA LEU A 391 3.13 20.57 24.62
C LEU A 391 4.51 20.83 25.27
N ASP A 392 4.98 19.88 26.09
CA ASP A 392 6.26 19.97 26.80
C ASP A 392 7.45 20.07 25.84
N SER A 393 7.42 19.34 24.74
CA SER A 393 8.48 19.42 23.73
C SER A 393 8.03 18.95 22.35
N PHE A 394 7.77 19.91 21.45
CA PHE A 394 7.51 19.63 20.04
C PHE A 394 8.62 18.79 19.40
N ASP A 395 9.86 19.30 19.46
CA ASP A 395 11.02 18.64 18.85
C ASP A 395 11.40 17.35 19.58
N GLY A 396 11.22 17.30 20.91
CA GLY A 396 11.41 16.07 21.68
C GLY A 396 10.47 14.97 21.22
N ARG A 397 9.19 15.29 21.03
CA ARG A 397 8.20 14.31 20.59
C ARG A 397 8.42 13.85 19.15
N LEU A 398 8.75 14.76 18.23
CA LEU A 398 9.11 14.38 16.85
C LEU A 398 10.33 13.45 16.82
N LYS A 399 11.32 13.74 17.67
CA LYS A 399 12.51 12.91 17.83
C LYS A 399 12.20 11.55 18.47
N ASP A 400 11.23 11.45 19.37
CA ASP A 400 10.79 10.15 19.91
C ASP A 400 10.15 9.28 18.81
N ILE A 401 9.35 9.88 17.93
CA ILE A 401 8.76 9.18 16.78
C ILE A 401 9.88 8.72 15.83
N GLU A 402 10.84 9.60 15.53
CA GLU A 402 12.03 9.28 14.72
C GLU A 402 12.83 8.11 15.31
N ASN A 403 13.06 8.13 16.63
CA ASN A 403 13.85 7.11 17.31
C ASN A 403 13.08 5.81 17.61
N SER A 404 11.79 5.76 17.31
CA SER A 404 10.99 4.55 17.50
C SER A 404 11.60 3.39 16.71
N GLY A 405 11.46 2.17 17.23
CA GLY A 405 12.00 0.97 16.58
C GLY A 405 11.53 0.78 15.12
N ILE A 406 10.40 1.39 14.77
CA ILE A 406 9.76 1.36 13.45
C ILE A 406 10.44 2.33 12.48
N TYR A 407 10.75 3.56 12.91
CA TYR A 407 11.18 4.65 12.01
C TYR A 407 12.66 5.05 12.12
N LYS A 408 13.41 4.56 13.12
CA LYS A 408 14.84 4.88 13.33
C LYS A 408 15.76 4.64 12.14
N HIS A 409 15.31 3.90 11.13
CA HIS A 409 16.05 3.57 9.92
C HIS A 409 15.49 4.26 8.65
N ASP A 410 14.37 4.98 8.76
CA ASP A 410 13.69 5.67 7.66
C ASP A 410 13.59 7.19 7.96
N SER A 411 14.70 7.78 8.42
CA SER A 411 14.79 9.18 8.86
C SER A 411 14.98 10.19 7.73
N ARG A 412 14.84 9.79 6.47
CA ARG A 412 15.06 10.71 5.34
C ARG A 412 13.92 11.71 5.26
N ILE A 413 14.18 12.90 5.80
CA ILE A 413 13.33 14.08 5.71
C ILE A 413 14.04 15.06 4.77
N ASP A 414 13.48 15.29 3.59
CA ASP A 414 14.03 16.29 2.65
C ASP A 414 12.97 16.83 1.68
N ALA A 415 11.67 16.66 2.00
CA ALA A 415 10.63 17.30 1.21
C ALA A 415 10.57 18.81 1.55
N PRO A 416 10.72 19.73 0.58
CA PRO A 416 10.65 21.17 0.85
C PRO A 416 9.32 21.59 1.50
N PHE A 417 8.22 20.95 1.11
CA PHE A 417 6.90 21.17 1.72
C PHE A 417 6.91 20.82 3.21
N PHE A 418 7.50 19.69 3.58
CA PHE A 418 7.53 19.24 4.96
C PHE A 418 8.41 20.13 5.84
N ASN A 419 9.59 20.50 5.35
CA ASN A 419 10.49 21.43 6.04
C ASN A 419 9.80 22.78 6.32
N ASP A 420 9.06 23.31 5.35
CA ASP A 420 8.28 24.53 5.47
C ASP A 420 7.10 24.38 6.47
N MET A 421 6.40 23.24 6.47
CA MET A 421 5.37 22.92 7.46
C MET A 421 5.94 22.88 8.89
N ILE A 422 7.03 22.16 9.11
CA ILE A 422 7.68 22.05 10.42
C ILE A 422 8.23 23.42 10.87
N ALA A 423 8.82 24.20 9.98
CA ALA A 423 9.30 25.55 10.30
C ALA A 423 8.16 26.47 10.77
N ARG A 424 7.02 26.47 10.06
CA ARG A 424 5.81 27.19 10.51
C ARG A 424 5.34 26.71 11.87
N ARG A 425 5.29 25.39 12.08
CA ARG A 425 4.80 24.82 13.33
C ARG A 425 5.70 25.18 14.50
N ARG A 426 7.03 25.13 14.32
CA ARG A 426 8.02 25.59 15.33
C ARG A 426 7.84 27.05 15.69
N ALA A 427 7.64 27.92 14.68
CA ALA A 427 7.46 29.35 14.91
C ALA A 427 6.20 29.66 15.72
N ASP A 428 5.14 28.87 15.53
CA ASP A 428 3.86 29.05 16.24
C ASP A 428 3.76 28.24 17.54
N TRP A 429 4.66 27.27 17.76
CA TRP A 429 4.56 26.30 18.84
C TRP A 429 4.48 26.93 20.23
N PRO A 430 5.27 27.95 20.60
CA PRO A 430 5.19 28.52 21.95
C PRO A 430 3.80 29.09 22.28
N ARG A 431 3.13 29.70 21.30
CA ARG A 431 1.75 30.19 21.44
C ARG A 431 0.77 29.03 21.61
N HIS A 432 0.88 28.00 20.76
CA HIS A 432 0.07 26.79 20.83
C HIS A 432 0.23 26.05 22.17
N ALA A 433 1.48 25.95 22.66
CA ALA A 433 1.80 25.34 23.94
C ALA A 433 1.19 26.10 25.11
N ALA A 434 1.32 27.43 25.12
CA ALA A 434 0.70 28.28 26.13
C ALA A 434 -0.82 28.11 26.20
N GLU A 435 -1.51 28.20 25.05
CA GLU A 435 -2.95 27.96 24.95
C GLU A 435 -3.33 26.56 25.46
N GLY A 436 -2.57 25.53 25.04
CA GLY A 436 -2.80 24.16 25.48
C GLY A 436 -2.70 23.97 26.99
N TYR A 437 -1.70 24.56 27.65
CA TYR A 437 -1.61 24.50 29.11
C TYR A 437 -2.70 25.30 29.81
N LEU A 438 -3.15 26.43 29.27
CA LEU A 438 -4.30 27.15 29.82
C LEU A 438 -5.56 26.28 29.80
N LEU A 439 -5.78 25.53 28.71
CA LEU A 439 -6.88 24.57 28.60
C LEU A 439 -6.75 23.44 29.64
N LEU A 440 -5.54 22.89 29.83
CA LEU A 440 -5.28 21.86 30.86
C LEU A 440 -5.46 22.41 32.30
N ALA A 441 -5.15 23.68 32.54
CA ALA A 441 -5.39 24.33 33.83
C ALA A 441 -6.89 24.44 34.14
N GLN A 442 -7.72 24.77 33.14
CA GLN A 442 -9.17 24.82 33.27
C GLN A 442 -9.77 23.42 33.48
N ARG A 443 -9.24 22.42 32.77
CA ARG A 443 -9.63 21.02 32.89
C ARG A 443 -9.33 20.43 34.27
N SER A 444 -8.17 20.78 34.85
CA SER A 444 -7.67 20.19 36.09
C SER A 444 -7.42 21.26 37.15
N PRO A 445 -8.47 21.70 37.88
CA PRO A 445 -8.33 22.69 38.96
C PRO A 445 -7.26 22.31 39.99
N ALA A 446 -7.09 21.02 40.28
CA ALA A 446 -6.07 20.51 41.19
C ALA A 446 -4.63 20.72 40.69
N ARG A 447 -4.41 20.77 39.38
CA ARG A 447 -3.11 21.03 38.73
C ARG A 447 -3.04 22.44 38.10
N ALA A 448 -4.00 23.31 38.35
CA ALA A 448 -4.10 24.60 37.67
C ALA A 448 -2.84 25.46 37.83
N THR A 449 -2.30 25.59 39.04
CA THR A 449 -1.05 26.35 39.30
C THR A 449 0.13 25.81 38.49
N TYR A 450 0.25 24.48 38.39
CA TYR A 450 1.32 23.84 37.62
C TYR A 450 1.22 24.20 36.13
N TYR A 451 0.02 24.07 35.55
CA TYR A 451 -0.20 24.37 34.13
C TYR A 451 -0.12 25.86 33.82
N LEU A 452 -0.61 26.74 34.70
CA LEU A 452 -0.46 28.19 34.55
C LEU A 452 1.02 28.60 34.54
N GLY A 453 1.86 27.95 35.37
CA GLY A 453 3.30 28.15 35.34
C GLY A 453 3.94 27.74 34.01
N LYS A 454 3.53 26.58 33.46
CA LYS A 454 3.99 26.12 32.13
C LYS A 454 3.51 27.03 31.00
N ALA A 455 2.26 27.52 31.05
CA ALA A 455 1.73 28.46 30.08
C ALA A 455 2.55 29.75 30.04
N ALA A 456 2.82 30.35 31.21
CA ALA A 456 3.64 31.57 31.30
C ALA A 456 5.09 31.34 30.82
N ALA A 457 5.66 30.16 31.06
CA ALA A 457 7.00 29.81 30.54
C ALA A 457 7.00 29.69 29.01
N ALA A 458 5.98 29.09 28.41
CA ALA A 458 5.82 29.02 26.96
C ALA A 458 5.62 30.41 26.33
N GLU A 459 4.82 31.29 26.96
CA GLU A 459 4.64 32.68 26.51
C GLU A 459 5.93 33.50 26.61
N ALA A 460 6.73 33.33 27.66
CA ALA A 460 8.03 34.01 27.78
C ALA A 460 9.00 33.57 26.68
N GLY A 461 8.87 32.34 26.17
CA GLY A 461 9.58 31.86 24.99
C GLY A 461 9.17 32.55 23.69
N ILE A 462 8.02 33.23 23.63
CA ILE A 462 7.59 34.05 22.47
C ILE A 462 8.33 35.40 22.43
N GLN A 463 8.68 35.95 23.60
CA GLN A 463 9.24 37.29 23.72
C GLN A 463 10.75 37.37 23.48
N ASN A 464 11.43 36.21 23.48
CA ASN A 464 12.85 36.06 23.17
C ASN A 464 13.03 35.51 21.77
#